data_AF-A0A946I5L0-F1
#
_entry.id   AF-A0A946I5L0-F1
#
_cell.length_a   1.000
_cell.length_b   1.000
_cell.length_c   1.000
_cell.angle_alpha   90.00
_cell.angle_beta   90.00
_cell.angle_gamma   90.00
#
_symmetry.space_group_name_H-M   'P 1'
#
loop_
_entity.id
_entity.type
_entity.pdbx_description
1 polymer ?
#
loop_
_entity_poly.entity_id
_entity_poly.type
_entity_poly.pdbx_seq_one_letter_code
_entity_poly.pdbx_strand_id
1 'polypeptide(L)'
;VALVRLEQIYPLDIQGIIGLIEKYDAKELLWVQEEPENMGAWTFILSQLRDLGINVISRTASAATASGSSKRSASQQREIIDKVFK
;
A
#
# COMPACT_ATOMS: atom_id res chain seq x y z
N VAL A 1 3.16 -3.23 14.85
CA VAL A 1 2.92 -3.25 13.39
C VAL A 1 2.80 -4.70 12.95
N ALA A 2 1.70 -5.06 12.28
CA ALA A 2 1.55 -6.36 11.63
C ALA A 2 1.73 -6.16 10.12
N LEU A 3 2.57 -6.98 9.48
CA LEU A 3 2.76 -6.93 8.03
C LEU A 3 1.94 -8.06 7.41
N VAL A 4 1.01 -7.69 6.53
CA VAL A 4 0.17 -8.63 5.79
C VAL A 4 0.46 -8.46 4.31
N ARG A 5 0.65 -9.57 3.59
CA ARG A 5 0.84 -9.56 2.13
C ARG A 5 -0.46 -9.97 1.45
N LEU A 6 -0.84 -9.25 0.41
CA LEU A 6 -1.92 -9.62 -0.47
C LEU A 6 -1.34 -10.30 -1.71
N GLU A 7 -1.30 -11.63 -1.71
CA GLU A 7 -0.71 -12.42 -2.80
C GLU A 7 -1.60 -12.44 -4.06
N GLN A 8 -2.92 -12.29 -3.88
CA GLN A 8 -3.89 -12.31 -4.97
C GLN A 8 -4.68 -11.01 -4.99
N ILE A 9 -4.40 -10.16 -5.98
CA ILE A 9 -5.11 -8.89 -6.18
C ILE A 9 -6.40 -9.10 -7.00
N TYR A 10 -6.44 -10.12 -7.87
CA TYR A 10 -7.63 -10.43 -8.65
C TYR A 10 -7.76 -11.94 -8.93
N PRO A 11 -8.96 -12.55 -8.75
CA PRO A 11 -10.15 -11.97 -8.11
C PRO A 11 -9.90 -11.69 -6.62
N LEU A 12 -10.49 -10.61 -6.09
CA LEU A 12 -10.23 -10.19 -4.71
C LEU A 12 -11.16 -10.91 -3.71
N ASP A 13 -10.59 -11.59 -2.71
CA ASP A 13 -11.35 -12.21 -1.62
C ASP A 13 -11.65 -11.19 -0.51
N ILE A 14 -12.69 -10.38 -0.73
CA ILE A 14 -13.08 -9.30 0.18
C ILE A 14 -13.43 -9.84 1.57
N GLN A 15 -14.14 -10.98 1.65
CA GLN A 15 -14.57 -11.55 2.92
C GLN A 15 -13.38 -12.10 3.72
N GLY A 16 -12.46 -12.79 3.05
CA GLY A 16 -11.20 -13.24 3.67
C GLY A 16 -10.35 -12.08 4.18
N ILE A 17 -10.28 -10.98 3.44
CA ILE A 17 -9.54 -9.77 3.85
C ILE A 17 -10.17 -9.14 5.11
N ILE A 18 -11.49 -8.93 5.12
CA ILE A 18 -12.20 -8.35 6.27
C ILE A 18 -12.01 -9.24 7.50
N GLY A 19 -12.27 -10.54 7.37
CA GLY A 19 -12.11 -11.49 8.48
C GLY A 19 -10.66 -11.65 8.95
N LEU A 20 -9.66 -11.32 8.11
CA LEU A 20 -8.27 -11.24 8.54
C LEU A 20 -8.00 -9.95 9.32
N ILE A 21 -8.49 -8.81 8.85
CA ILE A 21 -8.32 -7.50 9.52
C ILE A 21 -8.92 -7.53 10.92
N GLU A 22 -10.12 -8.12 11.08
CA GLU A 22 -10.82 -8.24 12.37
C GLU A 22 -10.05 -9.04 13.43
N LYS A 23 -9.07 -9.88 13.02
CA LYS A 23 -8.19 -10.60 13.97
C LYS A 23 -7.16 -9.69 14.63
N TYR A 24 -6.98 -8.48 14.12
CA TYR A 24 -6.02 -7.51 14.64
C TYR A 24 -6.76 -6.31 15.21
N ASP A 25 -6.42 -5.93 16.45
CA ASP A 25 -6.86 -4.66 17.06
C ASP A 25 -5.98 -3.51 16.55
N ALA A 26 -6.03 -3.26 15.24
CA ALA A 26 -5.20 -2.26 14.57
C ALA A 26 -5.85 -0.88 14.63
N LYS A 27 -5.09 0.13 15.10
CA LYS A 27 -5.53 1.54 15.13
C LYS A 27 -5.61 2.17 13.74
N GLU A 28 -4.74 1.72 12.84
CA GLU A 28 -4.62 2.24 11.48
C GLU A 28 -4.43 1.09 10.50
N LEU A 29 -5.09 1.18 9.35
CA LEU A 29 -4.95 0.25 8.25
C LEU A 29 -4.23 0.97 7.10
N LEU A 30 -3.03 0.48 6.77
CA LEU A 30 -2.15 1.10 5.79
C LEU A 30 -1.95 0.16 4.59
N TRP A 31 -2.20 0.66 3.39
CA TRP A 31 -1.72 0.08 2.14
C TRP A 31 -0.34 0.63 1.83
N VAL A 32 0.64 -0.25 1.72
CA VAL A 32 2.04 0.13 1.47
C VAL A 32 2.48 -0.44 0.13
N GLN A 33 2.98 0.42 -0.75
CA GLN A 33 3.51 -0.01 -2.05
C GLN A 33 4.72 0.83 -2.47
N GLU A 34 5.59 0.27 -3.31
CA GLU A 34 6.73 1.01 -3.85
C GLU A 34 6.36 1.82 -5.09
N GLU A 35 5.31 1.44 -5.79
CA GLU A 35 4.81 2.12 -6.97
C GLU A 35 4.32 3.54 -6.61
N PRO A 36 4.36 4.49 -7.56
CA PRO A 36 3.66 5.76 -7.42
C PRO A 36 2.19 5.58 -7.03
N GLU A 37 1.62 6.53 -6.30
CA GLU A 37 0.23 6.47 -5.83
C GLU A 37 -0.79 6.25 -6.96
N ASN A 38 -0.56 6.86 -8.12
CA ASN A 38 -1.40 6.69 -9.30
C ASN A 38 -1.13 5.39 -10.09
N MET A 39 -0.29 4.50 -9.57
CA MET A 39 0.14 3.24 -10.17
C MET A 39 0.01 2.09 -9.15
N GLY A 40 0.44 0.89 -9.55
CA GLY A 40 0.34 -0.30 -8.72
C GLY A 40 -1.12 -0.70 -8.49
N ALA A 41 -1.39 -1.32 -7.35
CA ALA A 41 -2.72 -1.83 -7.02
C ALA A 41 -3.57 -0.84 -6.23
N TRP A 42 -2.99 0.28 -5.75
CA TRP A 42 -3.67 1.20 -4.83
C TRP A 42 -5.06 1.64 -5.31
N THR A 43 -5.19 2.08 -6.55
CA THR A 43 -6.48 2.57 -7.09
C THR A 43 -7.54 1.47 -7.16
N PHE A 44 -7.15 0.24 -7.46
CA PHE A 44 -8.03 -0.93 -7.46
C PHE A 44 -8.46 -1.29 -6.02
N ILE A 45 -7.51 -1.36 -5.08
CA ILE A 45 -7.77 -1.68 -3.68
C ILE A 45 -8.66 -0.62 -3.03
N LEU A 46 -8.37 0.66 -3.27
CA LEU A 46 -9.19 1.78 -2.79
C LEU A 46 -10.62 1.71 -3.33
N SER A 47 -10.80 1.27 -4.59
CA SER A 47 -12.12 1.10 -5.19
C SER A 47 -12.90 -0.06 -4.55
N GLN A 48 -12.24 -1.19 -4.30
CA GLN A 48 -12.89 -2.40 -3.75
C GLN A 48 -13.11 -2.35 -2.23
N LEU A 49 -12.23 -1.67 -1.48
CA LEU A 49 -12.20 -1.67 -0.01
C LEU A 49 -12.37 -0.27 0.59
N ARG A 50 -13.04 0.64 -0.13
CA ARG A 50 -13.24 2.05 0.26
C ARG A 50 -13.74 2.22 1.70
N ASP A 51 -14.65 1.35 2.12
CA ASP A 51 -15.33 1.45 3.41
C ASP A 51 -14.44 1.07 4.61
N LEU A 52 -13.25 0.49 4.37
CA LEU A 52 -12.31 0.10 5.42
C LEU A 52 -11.39 1.24 5.89
N GLY A 53 -11.49 2.44 5.30
CA GLY A 53 -10.72 3.62 5.74
C GLY A 53 -9.20 3.45 5.57
N ILE A 54 -8.77 2.76 4.52
CA ILE A 54 -7.35 2.46 4.26
C ILE A 54 -6.61 3.73 3.85
N ASN A 55 -5.48 4.03 4.50
CA ASN A 55 -4.55 5.08 4.05
C ASN A 55 -3.41 4.47 3.24
N VAL A 56 -2.80 5.24 2.33
CA VAL A 56 -1.70 4.77 1.47
C VAL A 56 -0.36 5.38 1.86
N ILE A 57 0.68 4.55 1.86
CA ILE A 57 2.08 4.96 1.85
C ILE A 57 2.69 4.46 0.54
N SER A 58 3.08 5.39 -0.32
CA SER A 58 3.60 5.09 -1.65
C SER A 58 4.59 6.18 -2.11
N ARG A 59 5.18 6.00 -3.30
CA ARG A 59 5.88 7.12 -3.97
C ARG A 59 4.85 8.14 -4.42
N THR A 60 5.21 9.43 -4.44
CA THR A 60 4.34 10.48 -4.98
C THR A 60 3.91 10.13 -6.41
N ALA A 61 2.65 10.45 -6.74
CA ALA A 61 2.11 10.24 -8.08
C ALA A 61 3.04 10.81 -9.17
N SER A 62 3.24 10.04 -10.24
CA SER A 62 4.20 10.32 -11.29
C SER A 62 3.73 9.75 -12.63
N ALA A 63 4.12 10.39 -13.73
CA ALA A 63 3.93 9.84 -15.07
C ALA A 63 4.92 8.70 -15.38
N ALA A 64 6.09 8.73 -14.75
CA ALA A 64 7.10 7.67 -14.86
C ALA A 64 6.94 6.63 -13.76
N THR A 65 7.19 5.35 -14.10
CA THR A 65 7.09 4.20 -13.17
C THR A 65 8.10 4.25 -12.02
N ALA A 66 9.29 4.78 -12.29
CA ALA A 66 10.36 4.93 -11.30
C ALA A 66 11.26 6.12 -11.65
N SER A 67 12.07 6.55 -10.68
CA SER A 67 13.12 7.52 -10.96
C SER A 67 14.23 6.90 -11.82
N GLY A 68 14.68 7.62 -12.86
CA GLY A 68 15.85 7.22 -13.65
C GLY A 68 17.19 7.35 -12.91
N SER A 69 17.20 7.85 -11.66
CA SER A 69 18.40 7.97 -10.83
C SER A 69 18.35 6.96 -9.68
N SER A 70 19.37 6.11 -9.59
CA SER A 70 19.52 5.14 -8.50
C SER A 70 19.52 5.79 -7.11
N LYS A 71 20.20 6.93 -6.97
CA LYS A 71 20.24 7.70 -5.72
C LYS A 71 18.85 8.19 -5.30
N ARG A 72 18.06 8.70 -6.25
CA ARG A 72 16.69 9.16 -5.97
C ARG A 72 15.79 7.98 -5.61
N SER A 73 15.87 6.88 -6.34
CA SER A 73 15.09 5.67 -6.07
C SER A 73 15.38 5.11 -4.66
N ALA A 74 16.65 5.02 -4.27
CA ALA A 74 17.04 4.57 -2.93
C ALA A 74 16.53 5.51 -1.81
N SER A 75 16.53 6.82 -2.07
CA SER A 75 15.99 7.81 -1.13
C SER A 75 14.48 7.65 -0.95
N GLN A 76 13.73 7.49 -2.04
CA GLN A 76 12.28 7.29 -2.00
C GLN A 76 11.91 5.98 -1.29
N GLN A 77 12.68 4.91 -1.53
CA GLN A 77 12.47 3.64 -0.84
C GLN A 77 12.64 3.78 0.68
N ARG A 78 13.69 4.47 1.12
CA ARG A 78 13.93 4.73 2.53
C ARG A 78 12.80 5.54 3.14
N GLU A 79 12.32 6.56 2.44
CA GLU A 79 11.21 7.39 2.90
C GLU A 79 9.91 6.57 3.11
N ILE A 80 9.60 5.62 2.23
CA ILE A 80 8.45 4.73 2.40
C ILE A 80 8.61 3.89 3.67
N ILE A 81 9.76 3.22 3.83
CA ILE A 81 10.04 2.38 4.99
C ILE A 81 9.95 3.20 6.28
N ASP A 82 10.57 4.38 6.31
CA ASP A 82 10.57 5.28 7.47
C ASP A 82 9.14 5.76 7.82
N LYS A 83 8.26 5.96 6.83
CA LYS A 83 6.85 6.33 7.07
C LYS A 83 6.03 5.17 7.64
N VAL A 84 6.34 3.92 7.30
CA VAL A 84 5.60 2.73 7.78
C VAL A 84 5.83 2.46 9.27
N PHE A 85 7.01 2.78 9.79
CA PHE A 85 7.42 2.45 11.15
C PHE A 85 7.51 3.64 12.11
N LYS A 86 7.07 4.82 11.69
CA LYS A 86 6.88 5.98 12.57
C LYS A 86 5.65 5.79 13.45
#